data_AF-A0A2T5H9X2-F1
#
_entry.id   AF-A0A2T5H9X2-F1
#
_cell.length_a   1.000
_cell.length_b   1.000
_cell.length_c   1.000
_cell.angle_alpha   90.00
_cell.angle_beta   90.00
_cell.angle_gamma   90.00
#
_symmetry.space_group_name_H-M   'P 1'
#
loop_
_entity.id
_entity.type
_entity.pdbx_description
1 polymer ?
#
loop_
_entity_poly.entity_id
_entity_poly.type
_entity_poly.pdbx_seq_one_letter_code
_entity_poly.pdbx_strand_id
1 'polypeptide(L)'
;MTSERIDNDHFLSLTDKIETVQGIWDLPLIGAEELDIEHRYQILTGGPAVTLQGVNGCFVQSDAEEMFQLQECFDDNKYQLGSLAALEELKERIVIENIEKNEAETLLEQHKEARKKYLESKENQPKLSNYYPAGGLPQDSVLVVRTAALREFEQKIADEDDKDMKGVKESTRKTDNLLSALTAIAIDDYGYDPESPKSNAPQDIAEAMSKQGISFDPRTIRNWLREGAALLPSKRYKN
;
A
#
# COMPACT_ATOMS: atom_id res chain seq x y z
N MET A 1 -21.77 13.60 17.20
CA MET A 1 -21.24 12.24 16.94
C MET A 1 -21.62 11.85 15.53
N THR A 2 -20.66 11.95 14.63
CA THR A 2 -20.83 11.71 13.20
C THR A 2 -20.12 10.42 12.85
N SER A 3 -20.77 9.56 12.07
CA SER A 3 -20.17 8.30 11.64
C SER A 3 -19.78 8.41 10.18
N GLU A 4 -18.48 8.45 9.92
CA GLU A 4 -17.94 8.50 8.55
C GLU A 4 -17.64 7.09 8.08
N ARG A 5 -18.10 6.75 6.87
CA ARG A 5 -17.84 5.43 6.28
C ARG A 5 -16.47 5.44 5.62
N ILE A 6 -15.56 4.64 6.14
CA ILE A 6 -14.19 4.52 5.63
C ILE A 6 -14.17 3.58 4.41
N ASP A 7 -14.79 2.41 4.55
CA ASP A 7 -14.96 1.43 3.46
C ASP A 7 -16.30 0.69 3.59
N ASN A 8 -16.47 -0.45 2.91
CA ASN A 8 -17.74 -1.16 2.95
C ASN A 8 -18.11 -1.71 4.34
N ASP A 9 -17.13 -1.95 5.21
CA ASP A 9 -17.32 -2.65 6.50
C ASP A 9 -16.82 -1.84 7.73
N HIS A 10 -16.06 -0.76 7.54
CA HIS A 10 -15.49 0.05 8.62
C HIS A 10 -16.09 1.46 8.70
N PHE A 11 -16.46 1.86 9.92
CA PHE A 11 -17.02 3.18 10.23
C PHE A 11 -16.17 3.87 11.30
N LEU A 12 -15.80 5.12 11.04
CA LEU A 12 -15.15 5.99 12.01
C LEU A 12 -16.23 6.74 12.81
N SER A 13 -16.14 6.73 14.13
CA SER A 13 -17.01 7.55 14.98
C SER A 13 -16.27 8.79 15.46
N LEU A 14 -16.59 9.94 14.86
CA LEU A 14 -16.02 11.23 15.25
C LEU A 14 -16.77 11.82 16.45
N THR A 15 -15.98 12.32 17.40
CA THR A 15 -16.50 13.14 18.50
C THR A 15 -16.54 14.60 18.08
N ASP A 16 -17.44 15.38 18.68
CA ASP A 16 -17.65 16.79 18.33
C ASP A 16 -16.58 17.71 18.97
N LYS A 17 -15.39 17.17 19.27
CA LYS A 17 -14.29 17.86 19.96
C LYS A 17 -13.26 18.32 18.93
N ILE A 18 -12.94 19.61 18.94
CA ILE A 18 -11.86 20.18 18.13
C ILE A 18 -10.62 20.31 18.99
N GLU A 19 -9.51 19.76 18.49
CA GLU A 19 -8.19 19.88 19.07
C GLU A 19 -7.19 20.37 18.03
N THR A 20 -6.18 21.11 18.50
CA THR A 20 -5.04 21.49 17.66
C THR A 20 -3.98 20.42 17.81
N VAL A 21 -3.71 19.70 16.72
CA VAL A 21 -2.64 18.72 16.65
C VAL A 21 -1.34 19.38 16.15
N GLN A 22 -0.21 18.96 16.71
CA GLN A 22 1.13 19.41 16.30
C GLN A 22 2.09 18.22 16.35
N GLY A 23 3.16 18.28 15.55
CA GLY A 23 4.20 17.25 15.53
C GLY A 23 4.07 16.31 14.33
N ILE A 24 4.52 15.07 14.52
CA ILE A 24 4.57 14.03 13.48
C ILE A 24 3.38 13.12 13.67
N TRP A 25 2.64 12.88 12.59
CA TRP A 25 1.44 12.06 12.57
C TRP A 25 1.51 11.06 11.43
N ASP A 26 0.89 9.90 11.63
CA ASP A 26 0.75 8.92 10.57
C ASP A 26 -0.42 9.26 9.66
N LEU A 27 -0.26 8.91 8.40
CA LEU A 27 -1.30 9.05 7.39
C LEU A 27 -1.94 7.68 7.19
N PRO A 28 -3.22 7.49 7.58
CA PRO A 28 -3.90 6.20 7.48
C PRO A 28 -4.25 5.80 6.04
N LEU A 29 -4.23 6.74 5.09
CA LEU A 29 -4.54 6.52 3.67
C LEU A 29 -5.96 5.99 3.44
N ILE A 30 -6.94 6.61 4.11
CA ILE A 30 -8.36 6.28 4.06
C ILE A 30 -9.23 7.43 3.52
N GLY A 31 -8.66 8.62 3.35
CA GLY A 31 -9.35 9.83 2.91
C GLY A 31 -8.54 10.65 1.90
N ALA A 32 -8.69 11.96 1.97
CA ALA A 32 -8.07 12.90 1.04
C ALA A 32 -6.53 12.90 1.11
N GLU A 33 -5.94 12.43 2.21
CA GLU A 33 -4.47 12.28 2.33
C GLU A 33 -3.89 11.31 1.30
N GLU A 34 -4.62 10.26 0.93
CA GLU A 34 -4.18 9.30 -0.09
C GLU A 34 -4.09 9.99 -1.46
N LEU A 35 -5.13 10.73 -1.82
CA LEU A 35 -5.19 11.49 -3.08
C LEU A 35 -4.10 12.56 -3.14
N ASP A 36 -3.81 13.21 -2.02
CA ASP A 36 -2.75 14.21 -1.94
C ASP A 36 -1.36 13.59 -2.13
N ILE A 37 -1.11 12.42 -1.55
CA ILE A 37 0.14 11.67 -1.74
C ILE A 37 0.25 11.23 -3.20
N GLU A 38 -0.81 10.66 -3.77
CA GLU A 38 -0.83 10.22 -5.17
C GLU A 38 -0.58 11.40 -6.10
N HIS A 39 -1.27 12.53 -5.89
CA HIS A 39 -1.09 13.72 -6.69
C HIS A 39 0.34 14.25 -6.64
N ARG A 40 0.95 14.33 -5.44
CA ARG A 40 2.35 14.72 -5.27
C ARG A 40 3.30 13.74 -5.98
N TYR A 41 3.03 12.43 -5.89
CA TYR A 41 3.81 11.41 -6.57
C TYR A 41 3.73 11.55 -8.11
N GLN A 42 2.54 11.76 -8.67
CA GLN A 42 2.36 11.98 -10.11
C GLN A 42 3.09 13.24 -10.57
N ILE A 43 2.99 14.35 -9.84
CA ILE A 43 3.75 15.58 -10.16
C ILE A 43 5.26 15.31 -10.18
N LEU A 44 5.79 14.60 -9.19
CA LEU A 44 7.21 14.29 -9.09
C LEU A 44 7.71 13.34 -10.19
N THR A 45 6.85 12.44 -10.68
CA THR A 45 7.18 11.46 -11.71
C THR A 45 6.80 11.89 -13.13
N GLY A 46 6.22 13.08 -13.30
CA GLY A 46 5.74 13.59 -14.59
C GLY A 46 4.48 12.87 -15.10
N GLY A 47 3.72 12.26 -14.19
CA GLY A 47 2.45 11.60 -14.47
C GLY A 47 1.27 12.56 -14.66
N PRO A 48 0.07 12.03 -14.96
CA PRO A 48 -1.13 12.83 -15.17
C PRO A 48 -1.60 13.52 -13.88
N ALA A 49 -2.27 14.67 -14.04
CA ALA A 49 -2.87 15.36 -12.92
C ALA A 49 -4.01 14.53 -12.31
N VAL A 50 -3.96 14.32 -10.99
CA VAL A 50 -5.03 13.69 -10.23
C VAL A 50 -6.07 14.77 -9.91
N THR A 51 -7.29 14.63 -10.46
CA THR A 51 -8.39 15.61 -10.27
C THR A 51 -9.46 15.12 -9.29
N LEU A 52 -9.26 13.98 -8.65
CA LEU A 52 -10.18 13.42 -7.67
C LEU A 52 -10.14 14.25 -6.39
N GLN A 53 -11.31 14.52 -5.81
CA GLN A 53 -11.45 15.19 -4.52
C GLN A 53 -12.10 14.22 -3.54
N GLY A 54 -11.46 14.02 -2.39
CA GLY A 54 -11.95 13.14 -1.33
C GLY A 54 -13.11 13.82 -0.59
N VAL A 55 -14.31 13.24 -0.66
CA VAL A 55 -15.50 13.79 0.02
C VAL A 55 -15.40 13.66 1.55
N ASN A 56 -14.61 12.70 2.02
CA ASN A 56 -14.50 12.34 3.44
C ASN A 56 -13.49 13.21 4.22
N GLY A 57 -12.79 14.12 3.54
CA GLY A 57 -11.74 14.95 4.11
C GLY A 57 -10.45 14.18 4.42
N CYS A 58 -9.49 14.86 5.03
CA CYS A 58 -8.16 14.34 5.37
C CYS A 58 -8.10 13.80 6.80
N PHE A 59 -7.45 12.65 7.01
CA PHE A 59 -7.28 12.02 8.33
C PHE A 59 -5.80 11.92 8.73
N VAL A 60 -5.57 11.94 10.04
CA VAL A 60 -4.27 11.68 10.67
C VAL A 60 -4.43 10.75 11.86
N GLN A 61 -3.40 9.95 12.14
CA GLN A 61 -3.40 8.96 13.21
C GLN A 61 -2.21 9.19 14.14
N SER A 62 -2.46 9.07 15.45
CA SER A 62 -1.41 9.10 16.48
C SER A 62 -0.78 7.72 16.67
N ASP A 63 0.39 7.68 17.33
CA ASP A 63 1.02 6.44 17.78
C ASP A 63 0.15 5.60 18.74
N ALA A 64 -0.87 6.22 19.37
CA ALA A 64 -1.81 5.55 20.27
C ALA A 64 -3.06 5.01 19.54
N GLU A 65 -3.03 4.95 18.20
CA GLU A 65 -4.14 4.58 17.32
C GLU A 65 -5.36 5.52 17.37
N GLU A 66 -5.24 6.67 18.02
CA GLU A 66 -6.29 7.70 17.96
C GLU A 66 -6.27 8.39 16.60
N MET A 67 -7.45 8.49 15.96
CA MET A 67 -7.64 9.11 14.66
C MET A 67 -8.33 10.46 14.78
N PHE A 68 -7.86 11.42 13.97
CA PHE A 68 -8.41 12.76 13.89
C PHE A 68 -8.69 13.11 12.43
N GLN A 69 -9.84 13.75 12.18
CA GLN A 69 -10.13 14.36 10.89
C GLN A 69 -9.62 15.81 10.90
N LEU A 70 -8.75 16.16 9.96
CA LEU A 70 -8.30 17.52 9.79
C LEU A 70 -9.45 18.43 9.38
N GLN A 71 -9.48 19.62 9.94
CA GLN A 71 -10.52 20.61 9.73
C GLN A 71 -9.92 21.91 9.22
N GLU A 72 -10.60 22.56 8.29
CA GLU A 72 -10.33 23.92 7.84
C GLU A 72 -11.33 24.89 8.46
N CYS A 73 -10.89 26.13 8.72
CA CYS A 73 -11.79 27.16 9.21
C CYS A 73 -12.52 27.82 8.04
N PHE A 74 -13.82 28.08 8.18
CA PHE A 74 -14.56 28.90 7.19
C PHE A 74 -13.96 30.31 7.01
N ASP A 75 -13.16 30.79 7.97
CA ASP A 75 -12.48 32.07 7.87
C ASP A 75 -11.30 32.06 6.87
N ASP A 76 -10.80 30.87 6.55
CA ASP A 76 -9.70 30.63 5.60
C ASP A 76 -10.23 30.22 4.21
N ASN A 77 -11.56 30.11 4.05
CA ASN A 77 -12.19 29.82 2.78
C ASN A 77 -12.46 31.11 1.98
N LYS A 78 -11.82 31.24 0.82
CA LYS A 78 -11.97 32.42 -0.06
C LYS A 78 -13.38 32.61 -0.63
N TYR A 79 -14.17 31.55 -0.72
CA TYR A 79 -15.56 31.61 -1.18
C TYR A 79 -16.54 31.98 -0.06
N GLN A 80 -16.09 31.99 1.19
CA GLN A 80 -16.91 32.37 2.33
C GLN A 80 -17.02 33.91 2.42
N LEU A 81 -18.24 34.42 2.25
CA LEU A 81 -18.50 35.86 2.34
C LEU A 81 -18.14 36.39 3.75
N GLY A 82 -17.31 37.43 3.79
CA GLY A 82 -16.82 38.03 5.03
C GLY A 82 -15.67 37.28 5.71
N SER A 83 -15.07 36.28 5.08
CA SER A 83 -13.88 35.59 5.59
C SER A 83 -12.60 36.43 5.41
N LEU A 84 -11.54 36.06 6.11
CA LEU A 84 -10.21 36.66 5.94
C LEU A 84 -9.61 36.31 4.57
N ALA A 85 -9.73 35.05 4.13
CA ALA A 85 -9.25 34.63 2.82
C ALA A 85 -9.95 35.39 1.67
N ALA A 86 -11.25 35.66 1.79
CA ALA A 86 -11.99 36.46 0.81
C ALA A 86 -11.49 37.92 0.76
N LEU A 87 -11.00 38.47 1.89
CA LEU A 87 -10.41 39.82 1.92
C LEU A 87 -9.06 39.84 1.20
N GLU A 88 -8.24 38.82 1.38
CA GLU A 88 -6.95 38.70 0.72
C GLU A 88 -7.12 38.57 -0.80
N GLU A 89 -8.00 37.69 -1.26
CA GLU A 89 -8.32 37.54 -2.69
C GLU A 89 -8.88 38.86 -3.28
N LEU A 90 -9.73 39.57 -2.53
CA LEU A 90 -10.24 40.88 -2.95
C LEU A 90 -9.11 41.90 -3.12
N LYS A 91 -8.16 41.95 -2.18
CA LYS A 91 -7.01 42.87 -2.26
C LYS A 91 -6.10 42.53 -3.43
N GLU A 92 -5.82 41.26 -3.65
CA GLU A 92 -5.05 40.79 -4.80
C GLU A 92 -5.73 41.19 -6.11
N ARG A 93 -7.05 40.99 -6.22
CA ARG A 93 -7.83 41.39 -7.39
C ARG A 93 -7.76 42.89 -7.65
N ILE A 94 -7.91 43.73 -6.62
CA ILE A 94 -7.79 45.20 -6.74
C ILE A 94 -6.44 45.59 -7.36
N VAL A 95 -5.36 44.92 -6.96
CA VAL A 95 -4.02 45.18 -7.48
C VAL A 95 -3.86 44.65 -8.92
N ILE A 96 -4.25 43.41 -9.19
CA ILE A 96 -4.08 42.75 -10.49
C ILE A 96 -4.90 43.44 -11.59
N GLU A 97 -6.15 43.77 -11.28
CA GLU A 97 -7.07 44.40 -12.23
C GLU A 97 -6.91 45.92 -12.27
N ASN A 98 -6.04 46.49 -11.41
CA ASN A 98 -5.77 47.92 -11.28
C ASN A 98 -7.08 48.73 -11.08
N ILE A 99 -7.91 48.26 -10.14
CA ILE A 99 -9.23 48.83 -9.85
C ILE A 99 -9.06 50.27 -9.34
N GLU A 100 -9.88 51.18 -9.87
CA GLU A 100 -9.89 52.58 -9.48
C GLU A 100 -10.15 52.76 -7.98
N LYS A 101 -9.47 53.73 -7.36
CA LYS A 101 -9.45 53.88 -5.89
C LYS A 101 -10.84 53.95 -5.26
N ASN A 102 -11.76 54.71 -5.86
CA ASN A 102 -13.12 54.87 -5.33
C ASN A 102 -13.92 53.56 -5.36
N GLU A 103 -13.72 52.76 -6.42
CA GLU A 103 -14.38 51.46 -6.55
C GLU A 103 -13.77 50.45 -5.57
N ALA A 104 -12.44 50.44 -5.44
CA ALA A 104 -11.74 49.63 -4.45
C ALA A 104 -12.19 49.94 -3.01
N GLU A 105 -12.32 51.21 -2.65
CA GLU A 105 -12.86 51.62 -1.34
C GLU A 105 -14.29 51.11 -1.10
N THR A 106 -15.13 51.14 -2.14
CA THR A 106 -16.51 50.64 -2.07
C THR A 106 -16.53 49.12 -1.82
N LEU A 107 -15.71 48.35 -2.55
CA LEU A 107 -15.60 46.91 -2.38
C LEU A 107 -15.07 46.52 -0.99
N LEU A 108 -14.10 47.28 -0.47
CA LEU A 108 -13.55 47.04 0.87
C LEU A 108 -14.57 47.34 1.98
N GLU A 109 -15.37 48.40 1.85
CA GLU A 109 -16.43 48.69 2.83
C GLU A 109 -17.55 47.64 2.79
N GLN A 110 -17.91 47.15 1.59
CA GLN A 110 -18.85 46.02 1.45
C GLN A 110 -18.33 44.76 2.15
N HIS A 111 -17.04 44.43 1.98
CA HIS A 111 -16.42 43.30 2.68
C HIS A 111 -16.46 43.51 4.20
N LYS A 112 -16.17 44.71 4.68
CA LYS A 112 -16.21 45.04 6.11
C LYS A 112 -17.61 44.88 6.71
N GLU A 113 -18.67 45.28 6.01
CA GLU A 113 -20.04 45.01 6.42
C GLU A 113 -20.36 43.50 6.43
N ALA A 114 -19.92 42.77 5.42
CA ALA A 114 -20.04 41.31 5.36
C ALA A 114 -19.30 40.62 6.51
N ARG A 115 -18.08 41.08 6.83
CA ARG A 115 -17.26 40.58 7.94
C ARG A 115 -17.96 40.74 9.27
N LYS A 116 -18.62 41.88 9.50
CA LYS A 116 -19.38 42.13 10.72
C LYS A 116 -20.50 41.09 10.87
N LYS A 117 -21.30 40.87 9.82
CA LYS A 117 -22.37 39.86 9.81
C LYS A 117 -21.82 38.44 10.03
N TYR A 118 -20.69 38.12 9.40
CA TYR A 118 -20.01 36.83 9.58
C TYR A 118 -19.58 36.62 11.04
N LEU A 119 -18.91 37.59 11.67
CA LEU A 119 -18.48 37.48 13.06
C LEU A 119 -19.65 37.36 14.04
N GLU A 120 -20.72 38.13 13.83
CA GLU A 120 -21.96 38.01 14.63
C GLU A 120 -22.56 36.61 14.51
N SER A 121 -22.57 36.02 13.30
CA SER A 121 -23.06 34.65 13.11
C SER A 121 -22.15 33.60 13.75
N LYS A 122 -20.82 33.79 13.67
CA LYS A 122 -19.78 32.90 14.20
C LYS A 122 -19.83 32.81 15.73
N GLU A 123 -20.11 33.93 16.40
CA GLU A 123 -20.21 34.00 17.86
C GLU A 123 -21.48 33.32 18.39
N ASN A 124 -22.56 33.33 17.61
CA ASN A 124 -23.84 32.72 17.99
C ASN A 124 -23.95 31.22 17.68
N GLN A 125 -22.92 30.62 17.07
CA GLN A 125 -22.91 29.20 16.69
C GLN A 125 -21.94 28.38 17.53
N PRO A 126 -22.17 27.05 17.67
CA PRO A 126 -21.20 26.16 18.28
C PRO A 126 -19.85 26.24 17.57
N LYS A 127 -18.76 26.12 18.34
CA LYS A 127 -17.39 26.24 17.80
C LYS A 127 -17.14 25.29 16.62
N LEU A 128 -17.68 24.08 16.64
CA LEU A 128 -17.55 23.09 15.58
C LEU A 128 -18.14 23.53 14.24
N SER A 129 -19.23 24.30 14.26
CA SER A 129 -19.90 24.78 13.06
C SER A 129 -19.08 25.80 12.26
N ASN A 130 -17.99 26.31 12.85
CA ASN A 130 -17.05 27.23 12.19
C ASN A 130 -15.96 26.52 11.38
N TYR A 131 -16.00 25.19 11.32
CA TYR A 131 -15.02 24.36 10.65
C TYR A 131 -15.71 23.37 9.72
N TYR A 132 -14.96 22.89 8.72
CA TYR A 132 -15.37 21.85 7.79
C TYR A 132 -14.19 20.90 7.49
N PRO A 133 -14.45 19.66 7.04
CA PRO A 133 -13.38 18.71 6.74
C PRO A 133 -12.39 19.27 5.72
N ALA A 134 -11.10 19.19 6.03
CA ALA A 134 -10.03 19.67 5.16
C ALA A 134 -9.98 18.84 3.87
N GLY A 135 -9.85 19.51 2.73
CA GLY A 135 -9.84 18.86 1.42
C GLY A 135 -8.53 18.15 1.08
N GLY A 136 -7.50 18.36 1.88
CA GLY A 136 -6.17 17.76 1.75
C GLY A 136 -5.30 18.10 2.96
N LEU A 137 -4.02 17.80 2.85
CA LEU A 137 -3.01 18.16 3.83
C LEU A 137 -2.76 19.67 3.81
N PRO A 138 -2.47 20.29 4.97
CA PRO A 138 -2.07 21.69 5.05
C PRO A 138 -0.91 22.01 4.10
N GLN A 139 -0.89 23.22 3.53
CA GLN A 139 0.15 23.61 2.57
C GLN A 139 1.57 23.63 3.18
N ASP A 140 1.67 23.86 4.49
CA ASP A 140 2.90 23.87 5.27
C ASP A 140 3.32 22.48 5.77
N SER A 141 2.56 21.42 5.42
CA SER A 141 2.89 20.05 5.78
C SER A 141 4.10 19.50 5.02
N VAL A 142 4.98 18.82 5.74
CA VAL A 142 6.13 18.09 5.16
C VAL A 142 5.90 16.60 5.30
N LEU A 143 5.90 15.90 4.17
CA LEU A 143 5.84 14.44 4.16
C LEU A 143 7.20 13.87 4.51
N VAL A 144 7.23 13.00 5.52
CA VAL A 144 8.42 12.31 5.98
C VAL A 144 8.14 10.83 6.13
N VAL A 145 9.16 10.01 5.86
CA VAL A 145 9.10 8.57 6.14
C VAL A 145 9.91 8.30 7.40
N ARG A 146 9.27 7.70 8.41
CA ARG A 146 9.95 7.35 9.67
C ARG A 146 10.96 6.23 9.42
N THR A 147 12.12 6.32 10.05
CA THR A 147 13.15 5.26 9.97
C THR A 147 12.62 3.91 10.46
N ALA A 148 11.70 3.90 11.43
CA ALA A 148 11.01 2.68 11.86
C ALA A 148 10.21 2.04 10.71
N ALA A 149 9.42 2.84 9.97
CA ALA A 149 8.67 2.35 8.82
C ALA A 149 9.57 1.78 7.71
N LEU A 150 10.73 2.41 7.45
CA LEU A 150 11.71 1.87 6.51
C LEU A 150 12.26 0.51 6.97
N ARG A 151 12.59 0.36 8.25
CA ARG A 151 13.08 -0.92 8.80
C ARG A 151 12.02 -2.01 8.78
N GLU A 152 10.78 -1.67 9.09
CA GLU A 152 9.65 -2.61 9.00
C GLU A 152 9.44 -3.07 7.55
N PHE A 153 9.56 -2.16 6.58
CA PHE A 153 9.49 -2.49 5.17
C PHE A 153 10.65 -3.39 4.72
N GLU A 154 11.89 -3.07 5.11
CA GLU A 154 13.07 -3.91 4.86
C GLU A 154 12.87 -5.32 5.43
N GLN A 155 12.35 -5.43 6.66
CA GLN A 155 12.08 -6.71 7.29
C GLN A 155 10.97 -7.50 6.57
N LYS A 156 9.89 -6.83 6.14
CA LYS A 156 8.81 -7.48 5.36
C LYS A 156 9.32 -8.05 4.05
N ILE A 157 10.15 -7.31 3.31
CA ILE A 157 10.77 -7.83 2.08
C ILE A 157 11.64 -9.04 2.38
N ALA A 158 12.49 -8.97 3.42
CA ALA A 158 13.34 -10.08 3.80
C ALA A 158 12.53 -11.33 4.21
N ASP A 159 11.42 -11.14 4.92
CA ASP A 159 10.51 -12.23 5.31
C ASP A 159 9.74 -12.82 4.13
N GLU A 160 9.44 -12.02 3.08
CA GLU A 160 8.83 -12.48 1.83
C GLU A 160 9.81 -13.29 0.99
N ASP A 161 11.06 -12.85 0.86
CA ASP A 161 12.14 -13.63 0.21
C ASP A 161 12.34 -14.98 0.93
N ASP A 162 12.24 -14.99 2.25
CA ASP A 162 12.38 -16.20 3.07
C ASP A 162 11.14 -17.13 2.96
N LYS A 163 9.95 -16.58 2.67
CA LYS A 163 8.73 -17.34 2.37
C LYS A 163 8.76 -17.93 0.96
N ASP A 164 9.30 -17.24 -0.03
CA ASP A 164 9.48 -17.79 -1.38
C ASP A 164 10.57 -18.89 -1.39
N MET A 165 11.62 -18.76 -0.57
CA MET A 165 12.57 -19.86 -0.34
C MET A 165 11.96 -21.05 0.43
N LYS A 166 10.94 -20.84 1.28
CA LYS A 166 10.23 -21.93 1.99
C LYS A 166 9.03 -22.51 1.20
N GLY A 167 8.49 -21.75 0.25
CA GLY A 167 7.36 -22.10 -0.62
C GLY A 167 7.75 -23.01 -1.80
N VAL A 168 9.01 -22.99 -2.22
CA VAL A 168 9.59 -23.97 -3.16
C VAL A 168 10.24 -25.15 -2.43
N LYS A 169 9.64 -25.63 -1.34
CA LYS A 169 9.80 -27.04 -0.99
C LYS A 169 8.77 -27.81 -1.80
N GLU A 170 9.18 -28.23 -2.99
CA GLU A 170 8.53 -29.36 -3.68
C GLU A 170 8.20 -30.40 -2.61
N SER A 171 6.92 -30.80 -2.50
CA SER A 171 6.49 -31.71 -1.44
C SER A 171 7.42 -32.92 -1.47
N THR A 172 8.27 -33.06 -0.44
CA THR A 172 9.26 -34.14 -0.36
C THR A 172 8.60 -35.48 -0.64
N ARG A 173 7.37 -35.67 -0.15
CA ARG A 173 6.55 -36.86 -0.43
C ARG A 173 6.29 -37.11 -1.92
N LYS A 174 6.02 -36.08 -2.73
CA LYS A 174 5.77 -36.26 -4.18
C LYS A 174 7.08 -36.60 -4.90
N THR A 175 8.16 -35.89 -4.59
CA THR A 175 9.49 -36.14 -5.15
C THR A 175 9.98 -37.55 -4.76
N ASP A 176 9.85 -37.92 -3.48
CA ASP A 176 10.19 -39.24 -2.94
C ASP A 176 9.39 -40.36 -3.61
N ASN A 177 8.09 -40.16 -3.84
CA ASN A 177 7.24 -41.12 -4.54
C ASN A 177 7.66 -41.29 -6.01
N LEU A 178 8.02 -40.19 -6.70
CA LEU A 178 8.47 -40.23 -8.09
C LEU A 178 9.83 -40.91 -8.22
N LEU A 179 10.76 -40.62 -7.31
CA LEU A 179 12.07 -41.27 -7.25
C LEU A 179 11.93 -42.78 -6.96
N SER A 180 11.04 -43.15 -6.04
CA SER A 180 10.74 -44.54 -5.73
C SER A 180 10.15 -45.28 -6.94
N ALA A 181 9.19 -44.65 -7.64
CA ALA A 181 8.56 -45.22 -8.83
C ALA A 181 9.55 -45.38 -9.98
N LEU A 182 10.36 -44.36 -10.26
CA LEU A 182 11.41 -44.41 -11.27
C LEU A 182 12.43 -45.52 -10.96
N THR A 183 12.81 -45.66 -9.70
CA THR A 183 13.77 -46.71 -9.28
C THR A 183 13.19 -48.10 -9.42
N ALA A 184 11.91 -48.31 -9.09
CA ALA A 184 11.24 -49.60 -9.29
C ALA A 184 11.20 -50.00 -10.77
N ILE A 185 10.83 -49.08 -11.66
CA ILE A 185 10.83 -49.30 -13.11
C ILE A 185 12.25 -49.62 -13.61
N ALA A 186 13.26 -48.90 -13.11
CA ALA A 186 14.65 -49.17 -13.49
C ALA A 186 15.11 -50.57 -13.06
N ILE A 187 14.67 -51.09 -11.91
CA ILE A 187 14.98 -52.44 -11.44
C ILE A 187 14.33 -53.48 -12.36
N ASP A 188 13.03 -53.32 -12.66
CA ASP A 188 12.25 -54.32 -13.37
C ASP A 188 12.55 -54.34 -14.89
N ASP A 189 12.57 -53.17 -15.53
CA ASP A 189 12.65 -53.06 -16.99
C ASP A 189 14.08 -52.82 -17.53
N TYR A 190 14.95 -52.23 -16.71
CA TYR A 190 16.33 -51.88 -17.11
C TYR A 190 17.41 -52.67 -16.36
N GLY A 191 17.02 -53.60 -15.48
CA GLY A 191 17.96 -54.43 -14.72
C GLY A 191 18.87 -53.64 -13.79
N TYR A 192 18.43 -52.48 -13.31
CA TYR A 192 19.18 -51.69 -12.32
C TYR A 192 19.31 -52.46 -11.00
N ASP A 193 20.54 -52.58 -10.50
CA ASP A 193 20.80 -53.15 -9.18
C ASP A 193 21.47 -52.09 -8.29
N PRO A 194 20.79 -51.59 -7.23
CA PRO A 194 21.32 -50.58 -6.33
C PRO A 194 22.63 -50.98 -5.63
N GLU A 195 22.84 -52.27 -5.40
CA GLU A 195 24.02 -52.80 -4.71
C GLU A 195 25.20 -53.02 -5.67
N SER A 196 24.95 -52.98 -6.99
CA SER A 196 26.01 -53.14 -7.98
C SER A 196 26.76 -51.82 -8.22
N PRO A 197 28.10 -51.79 -8.11
CA PRO A 197 28.89 -50.60 -8.38
C PRO A 197 28.90 -50.21 -9.87
N LYS A 198 28.45 -51.10 -10.76
CA LYS A 198 28.39 -50.89 -12.21
C LYS A 198 27.00 -51.28 -12.72
N SER A 199 26.26 -50.29 -13.21
CA SER A 199 25.00 -50.50 -13.92
C SER A 199 24.98 -49.61 -15.17
N ASN A 200 24.54 -50.20 -16.28
CA ASN A 200 24.31 -49.50 -17.54
C ASN A 200 22.93 -48.83 -17.58
N ALA A 201 22.02 -49.19 -16.65
CA ALA A 201 20.66 -48.65 -16.61
C ALA A 201 20.59 -47.10 -16.63
N PRO A 202 21.45 -46.33 -15.92
CA PRO A 202 21.42 -44.88 -16.01
C PRO A 202 21.71 -44.34 -17.43
N GLN A 203 22.57 -45.03 -18.20
CA GLN A 203 22.88 -44.69 -19.58
C GLN A 203 21.70 -45.04 -20.49
N ASP A 204 21.14 -46.24 -20.33
CA ASP A 204 20.02 -46.73 -21.15
C ASP A 204 18.76 -45.87 -20.97
N ILE A 205 18.50 -45.43 -19.73
CA ILE A 205 17.41 -44.50 -19.41
C ILE A 205 17.66 -43.13 -20.03
N ALA A 206 18.90 -42.60 -19.96
CA ALA A 206 19.25 -41.32 -20.58
C ALA A 206 18.98 -41.34 -22.09
N GLU A 207 19.38 -42.43 -22.75
CA GLU A 207 19.15 -42.63 -24.19
C GLU A 207 17.66 -42.79 -24.52
N ALA A 208 16.90 -43.51 -23.70
CA ALA A 208 15.46 -43.65 -23.86
C ALA A 208 14.72 -42.30 -23.74
N MET A 209 15.10 -41.48 -22.75
CA MET A 209 14.55 -40.13 -22.58
C MET A 209 14.95 -39.21 -23.73
N SER A 210 16.20 -39.32 -24.22
CA SER A 210 16.67 -38.52 -25.35
C SER A 210 15.89 -38.82 -26.64
N LYS A 211 15.43 -40.06 -26.84
CA LYS A 211 14.55 -40.43 -27.96
C LYS A 211 13.17 -39.75 -27.87
N GLN A 212 12.75 -39.34 -26.68
CA GLN A 212 11.52 -38.59 -26.42
C GLN A 212 11.75 -37.07 -26.40
N GLY A 213 12.93 -36.60 -26.79
CA GLY A 213 13.28 -35.17 -26.84
C GLY A 213 13.71 -34.57 -25.50
N ILE A 214 13.97 -35.40 -24.48
CA ILE A 214 14.38 -34.95 -23.14
C ILE A 214 15.80 -35.46 -22.87
N SER A 215 16.77 -34.56 -22.72
CA SER A 215 18.17 -34.93 -22.48
C SER A 215 18.54 -34.74 -21.02
N PHE A 216 19.06 -35.81 -20.40
CA PHE A 216 19.64 -35.77 -19.05
C PHE A 216 21.00 -36.44 -19.04
N ASP A 217 21.89 -35.95 -18.18
CA ASP A 217 23.20 -36.57 -17.99
C ASP A 217 23.04 -37.91 -17.23
N PRO A 218 23.69 -39.01 -17.68
CA PRO A 218 23.61 -40.31 -17.02
C PRO A 218 24.03 -40.30 -15.54
N ARG A 219 24.89 -39.36 -15.12
CA ARG A 219 25.26 -39.20 -13.71
C ARG A 219 24.10 -38.66 -12.88
N THR A 220 23.31 -37.75 -13.44
CA THR A 220 22.11 -37.21 -12.79
C THR A 220 21.09 -38.31 -12.54
N ILE A 221 20.80 -39.13 -13.56
CA ILE A 221 19.90 -40.28 -13.42
C ILE A 221 20.43 -41.27 -12.38
N ARG A 222 21.74 -41.54 -12.37
CA ARG A 222 22.36 -42.41 -11.35
C ARG A 222 22.15 -41.89 -9.92
N ASN A 223 22.21 -40.57 -9.71
CA ASN A 223 21.96 -39.99 -8.39
C ASN A 223 20.50 -40.17 -7.97
N TRP A 224 19.54 -39.88 -8.87
CA TRP A 224 18.11 -40.09 -8.61
C TRP A 224 17.77 -41.55 -8.28
N LEU A 225 18.37 -42.51 -9.00
CA LEU A 225 18.15 -43.93 -8.73
C LEU A 225 18.76 -44.38 -7.39
N ARG A 226 19.82 -43.74 -6.91
CA ARG A 226 20.38 -44.01 -5.57
C ARG A 226 19.50 -43.44 -4.46
N GLU A 227 19.03 -42.21 -4.66
CA GLU A 227 18.09 -41.55 -3.74
C GLU A 227 16.79 -42.37 -3.63
N GLY A 228 16.21 -42.77 -4.77
CA GLY A 228 15.01 -43.61 -4.79
C GLY A 228 15.25 -45.01 -4.22
N ALA A 229 16.42 -45.62 -4.42
CA ALA A 229 16.73 -46.92 -3.82
C ALA A 229 16.76 -46.89 -2.29
N ALA A 230 17.18 -45.78 -1.68
CA ALA A 230 17.15 -45.59 -0.22
C ALA A 230 15.72 -45.50 0.34
N LEU A 231 14.72 -45.22 -0.51
CA LEU A 231 13.31 -45.09 -0.15
C LEU A 231 12.52 -46.41 -0.32
N LEU A 232 13.10 -47.41 -1.00
CA LEU A 232 12.43 -48.70 -1.22
C LEU A 232 12.42 -49.56 0.05
N PRO A 233 11.35 -50.34 0.30
CA PRO A 233 11.28 -51.22 1.46
C PRO A 233 12.35 -52.33 1.38
N SER A 234 13.06 -52.57 2.48
CA SER A 234 14.20 -53.52 2.54
C SER A 234 13.85 -54.99 2.29
N LYS A 235 12.56 -55.33 2.17
CA LYS A 235 12.09 -56.69 1.85
C LYS A 235 11.57 -56.72 0.41
N ARG A 236 12.38 -57.24 -0.52
CA ARG A 236 11.90 -57.62 -1.85
C ARG A 236 11.00 -58.85 -1.70
N TYR A 237 9.70 -58.71 -1.96
CA TYR A 237 8.83 -59.87 -2.13
C TYR A 237 9.22 -60.54 -3.45
N LYS A 238 9.95 -61.66 -3.36
CA LYS A 238 10.16 -62.54 -4.50
C LYS A 238 8.81 -63.20 -4.83
N ASN A 239 8.28 -62.95 -6.02
CA ASN A 239 7.33 -63.86 -6.65
C ASN A 239 8.12 -64.97 -7.37
#